data_AF-A0AAU6KR46-F1
#
_entry.id   AF-A0AAU6KR46-F1
#
_cell.length_a   1.000
_cell.length_b   1.000
_cell.length_c   1.000
_cell.angle_alpha   90.00
_cell.angle_beta   90.00
_cell.angle_gamma   90.00
#
_symmetry.space_group_name_H-M   'P 1'
#
loop_
_entity.id
_entity.type
_entity.pdbx_description
1 polymer ?
#
loop_
_entity_poly.entity_id
_entity_poly.type
_entity_poly.pdbx_seq_one_letter_code
_entity_poly.pdbx_strand_id
1 'polypeptide(L)'
;MRSPFTAAGAVERRTARGLALGLTALLLAVAALVGLPRPAQAASAGVAVYPVASIYPASTDYTLTVNGTSVPVTKYPGYDIAQLALGTGTATMAVTKTNHTDIGSYSISPRKLNLSGSVSGSTLTFTVRHDDYLIVKLDGRPNLVIAADPAESDRPSTSGTGIFNVRSTPYNVQPNTGDYSTTAVQRALDDAAAWGSANGGQGIVYVPAGVYTLGNLYLRSNRTTARSRSRRRHVPLKRRSPARRRASPVVGAAGGGGRHPVSTRARSRRCRTAGPAGTARAEPVPTLGPAEQ
;
A
#
# COMPACT_ATOMS: atom_id res chain seq x y z
N MET A 1 -46.53 68.33 -75.27
CA MET A 1 -47.62 68.23 -74.27
C MET A 1 -48.39 66.92 -74.50
N ARG A 2 -48.75 66.22 -73.42
CA ARG A 2 -49.74 65.10 -73.35
C ARG A 2 -49.49 63.85 -74.23
N SER A 3 -49.96 62.71 -73.72
CA SER A 3 -49.75 61.34 -74.24
C SER A 3 -50.72 60.98 -75.38
N PRO A 4 -50.56 59.79 -75.99
CA PRO A 4 -51.54 58.73 -75.69
C PRO A 4 -50.99 57.29 -75.63
N PHE A 5 -51.76 56.42 -74.97
CA PHE A 5 -51.92 54.96 -75.13
C PHE A 5 -50.71 54.02 -75.38
N THR A 6 -50.62 52.97 -74.55
CA THR A 6 -50.11 51.63 -74.92
C THR A 6 -50.89 50.58 -74.11
N ALA A 7 -51.09 49.38 -74.66
CA ALA A 7 -52.02 48.37 -74.15
C ALA A 7 -51.33 47.22 -73.37
N ALA A 8 -52.13 46.21 -73.03
CA ALA A 8 -51.78 45.09 -72.15
C ALA A 8 -50.53 44.29 -72.56
N GLY A 9 -49.81 43.78 -71.54
CA GLY A 9 -48.82 42.72 -71.66
C GLY A 9 -48.83 41.84 -70.42
N ALA A 10 -49.10 40.54 -70.59
CA ALA A 10 -49.14 39.59 -69.47
C ALA A 10 -47.74 39.05 -69.14
N VAL A 11 -47.39 38.99 -67.85
CA VAL A 11 -46.26 38.20 -67.36
C VAL A 11 -46.80 37.00 -66.59
N GLU A 12 -46.97 35.92 -67.34
CA GLU A 12 -47.27 34.58 -66.85
C GLU A 12 -46.01 33.93 -66.22
N ARG A 13 -46.22 32.84 -65.46
CA ARG A 13 -45.29 31.71 -65.19
C ARG A 13 -44.54 31.63 -63.83
N ARG A 14 -44.66 30.43 -63.26
CA ARG A 14 -43.69 29.71 -62.38
C ARG A 14 -43.67 30.04 -60.89
N THR A 15 -44.81 29.78 -60.26
CA THR A 15 -44.84 29.08 -58.97
C THR A 15 -44.04 27.76 -58.97
N ALA A 16 -43.54 27.39 -57.78
CA ALA A 16 -43.35 26.02 -57.30
C ALA A 16 -42.43 25.02 -58.07
N ARG A 17 -41.10 25.29 -58.11
CA ARG A 17 -40.06 24.21 -58.24
C ARG A 17 -38.81 24.38 -57.34
N GLY A 18 -38.88 25.20 -56.27
CA GLY A 18 -37.70 25.52 -55.44
C GLY A 18 -37.46 24.69 -54.16
N LEU A 19 -38.51 24.08 -53.58
CA LEU A 19 -38.46 23.60 -52.18
C LEU A 19 -38.16 22.10 -51.97
N ALA A 20 -38.17 21.28 -53.03
CA ALA A 20 -38.08 19.81 -52.92
C ALA A 20 -36.64 19.24 -52.85
N LEU A 21 -35.60 20.08 -52.98
CA LEU A 21 -34.18 19.65 -53.02
C LEU A 21 -33.36 20.05 -51.78
N GLY A 22 -33.85 20.96 -50.95
CA GLY A 22 -33.13 21.41 -49.75
C GLY A 22 -33.16 20.42 -48.59
N LEU A 23 -34.33 19.83 -48.30
CA LEU A 23 -34.51 18.93 -47.15
C LEU A 23 -33.80 17.58 -47.32
N THR A 24 -33.76 17.04 -48.54
CA THR A 24 -33.14 15.74 -48.84
C THR A 24 -31.61 15.78 -48.70
N ALA A 25 -30.97 16.89 -49.07
CA ALA A 25 -29.54 17.10 -48.84
C ALA A 25 -29.22 17.17 -47.33
N LEU A 26 -30.06 17.85 -46.54
CA LEU A 26 -29.88 18.00 -45.10
C LEU A 26 -30.03 16.66 -44.34
N LEU A 27 -31.01 15.84 -44.71
CA LEU A 27 -31.22 14.51 -44.10
C LEU A 27 -30.09 13.52 -44.40
N LEU A 28 -29.53 13.56 -45.62
CA LEU A 28 -28.35 12.74 -45.97
C LEU A 28 -27.09 13.18 -45.21
N ALA A 29 -26.91 14.48 -44.97
CA ALA A 29 -25.80 14.98 -44.16
C ALA A 29 -25.86 14.52 -42.69
N VAL A 30 -27.05 14.47 -42.09
CA VAL A 30 -27.24 13.99 -40.71
C VAL A 30 -26.97 12.48 -40.59
N ALA A 31 -27.39 11.68 -41.58
CA ALA A 31 -27.14 10.24 -41.58
C ALA A 31 -25.63 9.90 -41.60
N ALA A 32 -24.81 10.71 -42.30
CA ALA A 32 -23.38 10.49 -42.43
C ALA A 32 -22.60 10.62 -41.10
N LEU A 33 -23.08 11.39 -40.11
CA LEU A 33 -22.41 11.54 -38.81
C LEU A 33 -22.59 10.33 -37.88
N VAL A 34 -23.58 9.46 -38.11
CA VAL A 34 -23.87 8.32 -37.22
C VAL A 34 -22.91 7.15 -37.46
N GLY A 35 -22.35 7.04 -38.67
CA GLY A 35 -21.48 5.93 -39.09
C GLY A 35 -19.98 6.14 -38.83
N LEU A 36 -19.55 7.29 -38.29
CA LEU A 36 -18.13 7.52 -37.99
C LEU A 36 -17.66 6.57 -36.86
N PRO A 37 -16.55 5.83 -37.04
CA PRO A 37 -16.01 5.00 -35.98
C PRO A 37 -15.54 5.90 -34.83
N ARG A 38 -16.29 5.89 -33.72
CA ARG A 38 -15.86 6.58 -32.50
C ARG A 38 -14.48 6.04 -32.10
N PRO A 39 -13.48 6.89 -31.86
CA PRO A 39 -12.20 6.41 -31.36
C PRO A 39 -12.45 5.67 -30.03
N ALA A 40 -11.93 4.46 -29.91
CA ALA A 40 -12.09 3.66 -28.72
C ALA A 40 -11.44 4.39 -27.54
N GLN A 41 -12.28 5.00 -26.68
CA GLN A 41 -11.80 5.65 -25.47
C GLN A 41 -11.13 4.60 -24.60
N ALA A 42 -9.83 4.79 -24.32
CA ALA A 42 -9.09 3.87 -23.46
C ALA A 42 -9.78 3.83 -22.08
N ALA A 43 -10.02 2.63 -21.56
CA ALA A 43 -10.70 2.46 -20.29
C ALA A 43 -9.97 3.22 -19.18
N SER A 44 -10.73 3.90 -18.32
CA SER A 44 -10.17 4.56 -17.14
C SER A 44 -9.73 3.49 -16.13
N ALA A 45 -8.48 3.58 -15.68
CA ALA A 45 -7.95 2.69 -14.64
C ALA A 45 -8.69 2.90 -13.32
N GLY A 46 -9.06 1.81 -12.65
CA GLY A 46 -9.50 1.86 -11.26
C GLY A 46 -8.38 2.39 -10.37
N VAL A 47 -8.72 3.22 -9.38
CA VAL A 47 -7.78 3.84 -8.45
C VAL A 47 -8.08 3.35 -7.04
N ALA A 48 -7.12 2.70 -6.39
CA ALA A 48 -7.20 2.32 -4.99
C ALA A 48 -6.24 3.20 -4.16
N VAL A 49 -6.81 4.02 -3.28
CA VAL A 49 -6.05 4.98 -2.46
C VAL A 49 -5.59 4.31 -1.17
N TYR A 50 -4.31 4.46 -0.81
CA TYR A 50 -3.77 3.91 0.43
C TYR A 50 -4.06 4.85 1.62
N PRO A 51 -4.47 4.32 2.79
CA PRO A 51 -4.70 5.13 3.98
C PRO A 51 -3.36 5.61 4.58
N VAL A 52 -3.13 6.92 4.59
CA VAL A 52 -1.96 7.51 5.25
C VAL A 52 -2.18 7.55 6.76
N ALA A 53 -1.18 7.13 7.52
CA ALA A 53 -1.19 7.19 8.97
C ALA A 53 -1.07 8.63 9.49
N SER A 54 -1.88 8.99 10.49
CA SER A 54 -1.98 10.35 11.05
C SER A 54 -0.70 10.91 11.69
N ILE A 55 0.30 10.06 11.91
CA ILE A 55 1.65 10.48 12.35
C ILE A 55 2.45 11.20 11.27
N TYR A 56 2.05 11.09 10.00
CA TYR A 56 2.73 11.75 8.89
C TYR A 56 1.98 13.02 8.47
N PRO A 57 2.66 14.18 8.35
CA PRO A 57 2.05 15.42 7.90
C PRO A 57 1.69 15.36 6.41
N ALA A 58 0.59 16.02 6.05
CA ALA A 58 0.25 16.26 4.64
C ALA A 58 1.27 17.20 3.96
N SER A 59 1.34 17.13 2.63
CA SER A 59 2.09 18.10 1.83
C SER A 59 1.58 19.52 2.06
N THR A 60 2.52 20.45 2.24
CA THR A 60 2.26 21.89 2.23
C THR A 60 2.35 22.49 0.83
N ASP A 61 2.66 21.67 -0.18
CA ASP A 61 3.21 22.11 -1.46
C ASP A 61 2.45 21.56 -2.68
N TYR A 62 1.79 20.41 -2.54
CA TYR A 62 1.04 19.73 -3.60
C TYR A 62 -0.27 19.09 -3.11
N THR A 63 -1.27 19.06 -3.99
CA THR A 63 -2.38 18.11 -3.95
C THR A 63 -2.37 17.25 -5.21
N LEU A 64 -2.74 15.98 -5.11
CA LEU A 64 -2.88 15.05 -6.24
C LEU A 64 -4.33 14.59 -6.36
N THR A 65 -4.86 14.60 -7.59
CA THR A 65 -6.02 13.77 -7.96
C THR A 65 -5.66 12.83 -9.11
N VAL A 66 -6.27 11.65 -9.13
CA VAL A 66 -6.05 10.61 -10.14
C VAL A 66 -7.41 10.10 -10.60
N ASN A 67 -7.72 10.29 -11.88
CA ASN A 67 -9.07 10.08 -12.43
C ASN A 67 -10.17 10.79 -11.61
N GLY A 68 -9.85 11.98 -11.06
CA GLY A 68 -10.72 12.77 -10.17
C GLY A 68 -10.74 12.32 -8.71
N THR A 69 -10.21 11.13 -8.38
CA THR A 69 -10.10 10.65 -7.00
C THR A 69 -8.96 11.36 -6.28
N SER A 70 -9.19 11.94 -5.11
CA SER A 70 -8.12 12.57 -4.32
C SER A 70 -7.17 11.51 -3.75
N VAL A 71 -5.86 11.73 -3.91
CA VAL A 71 -4.80 10.88 -3.34
C VAL A 71 -4.02 11.71 -2.32
N PRO A 72 -3.93 11.27 -1.05
CA PRO A 72 -3.14 11.96 -0.04
C PRO A 72 -1.67 12.11 -0.45
N VAL A 73 -1.17 13.33 -0.39
CA VAL A 73 0.26 13.63 -0.56
C VAL A 73 0.86 13.85 0.83
N THR A 74 1.91 13.10 1.14
CA THR A 74 2.57 13.05 2.46
C THR A 74 3.90 13.77 2.40
N LYS A 75 4.22 14.60 3.40
CA LYS A 75 5.45 15.40 3.45
C LYS A 75 6.59 14.65 4.14
N TYR A 76 7.76 14.63 3.49
CA TYR A 76 9.01 14.09 4.04
C TYR A 76 10.16 15.13 3.93
N PRO A 77 11.27 14.93 4.65
CA PRO A 77 12.45 15.79 4.49
C PRO A 77 13.05 15.71 3.07
N GLY A 78 12.86 16.76 2.26
CA GLY A 78 13.44 16.92 0.93
C GLY A 78 12.60 16.41 -0.26
N TYR A 79 11.48 15.74 0.00
CA TYR A 79 10.53 15.29 -1.00
C TYR A 79 9.14 15.06 -0.39
N ASP A 80 8.12 15.08 -1.22
CA ASP A 80 6.76 14.66 -0.86
C ASP A 80 6.44 13.34 -1.58
N ILE A 81 5.51 12.55 -1.05
CA ILE A 81 5.12 11.26 -1.65
C ILE A 81 3.61 11.03 -1.64
N ALA A 82 3.08 10.59 -2.77
CA ALA A 82 1.76 9.99 -2.92
C ALA A 82 1.90 8.49 -3.20
N GLN A 83 0.99 7.68 -2.66
CA GLN A 83 0.95 6.23 -2.87
C GLN A 83 -0.48 5.78 -3.18
N LEU A 84 -0.61 4.94 -4.21
CA LEU A 84 -1.87 4.40 -4.71
C LEU A 84 -1.61 3.10 -5.47
N ALA A 85 -2.65 2.31 -5.71
CA ALA A 85 -2.62 1.27 -6.73
C ALA A 85 -3.52 1.61 -7.93
N LEU A 86 -3.09 1.20 -9.12
CA LEU A 86 -3.81 1.34 -10.39
C LEU A 86 -4.26 -0.02 -10.94
N GLY A 87 -5.51 -0.09 -11.38
CA GLY A 87 -6.02 -1.17 -12.22
C GLY A 87 -5.64 -0.99 -13.69
N THR A 88 -6.00 -1.98 -14.53
CA THR A 88 -5.77 -1.92 -15.97
C THR A 88 -6.52 -0.75 -16.62
N GLY A 89 -5.82 0.10 -17.37
CA GLY A 89 -6.43 1.21 -18.12
C GLY A 89 -5.49 2.40 -18.26
N THR A 90 -6.06 3.60 -18.31
CA THR A 90 -5.32 4.86 -18.27
C THR A 90 -5.69 5.67 -17.04
N ALA A 91 -4.71 6.33 -16.43
CA ALA A 91 -4.92 7.18 -15.27
C ALA A 91 -4.43 8.60 -15.55
N THR A 92 -5.35 9.57 -15.46
CA THR A 92 -5.05 11.00 -15.57
C THR A 92 -4.70 11.53 -14.19
N MET A 93 -3.43 11.87 -14.03
CA MET A 93 -2.84 12.49 -12.86
C MET A 93 -2.98 14.02 -12.99
N ALA A 94 -3.48 14.68 -11.96
CA ALA A 94 -3.49 16.15 -11.86
C ALA A 94 -2.82 16.58 -10.56
N VAL A 95 -1.64 17.19 -10.68
CA VAL A 95 -0.81 17.72 -9.58
C VAL A 95 -1.00 19.23 -9.52
N THR A 96 -1.56 19.73 -8.42
CA THR A 96 -1.82 21.16 -8.20
C THR A 96 -0.92 21.71 -7.10
N LYS A 97 -0.33 22.89 -7.31
CA LYS A 97 0.40 23.62 -6.26
C LYS A 97 -0.57 24.21 -5.24
N THR A 98 -0.39 23.90 -3.96
CA THR A 98 -1.23 24.37 -2.84
C THR A 98 -1.31 25.89 -2.70
N ASN A 99 -0.26 26.61 -3.13
CA ASN A 99 -0.23 28.08 -3.09
C ASN A 99 -0.92 28.75 -4.30
N HIS A 100 -1.52 27.96 -5.19
CA HIS A 100 -2.24 28.38 -6.39
C HIS A 100 -1.49 29.30 -7.37
N THR A 101 -0.15 29.42 -7.26
CA THR A 101 0.68 30.13 -8.26
C THR A 101 0.77 29.37 -9.58
N ASP A 102 0.93 30.07 -10.70
CA ASP A 102 1.06 29.42 -12.02
C ASP A 102 2.36 28.59 -12.14
N ILE A 103 2.31 27.44 -12.82
CA ILE A 103 3.48 26.60 -13.07
C ILE A 103 4.29 27.18 -14.24
N GLY A 104 5.50 27.68 -13.96
CA GLY A 104 6.41 28.16 -15.00
C GLY A 104 7.25 27.06 -15.64
N SER A 105 7.49 25.97 -14.91
CA SER A 105 8.38 24.89 -15.31
C SER A 105 7.99 23.56 -14.65
N TYR A 106 8.04 22.47 -15.43
CA TYR A 106 7.86 21.13 -14.88
C TYR A 106 8.81 20.10 -15.49
N SER A 107 8.98 18.97 -14.80
CA SER A 107 9.50 17.75 -15.41
C SER A 107 8.89 16.51 -14.77
N ILE A 108 8.69 15.46 -15.57
CA ILE A 108 8.28 14.13 -15.12
C ILE A 108 9.43 13.17 -15.42
N SER A 109 9.76 12.30 -14.47
CA SER A 109 10.79 11.27 -14.57
C SER A 109 10.24 9.91 -14.15
N PRO A 110 10.74 8.79 -14.70
CA PRO A 110 11.89 8.68 -15.61
C PRO A 110 11.56 9.07 -17.06
N ARG A 111 12.39 9.93 -17.65
CA ARG A 111 12.14 10.54 -18.99
C ARG A 111 11.93 9.52 -20.12
N LYS A 112 12.45 8.28 -19.98
CA LYS A 112 12.28 7.18 -20.95
C LYS A 112 10.81 6.83 -21.26
N LEU A 113 9.88 7.17 -20.37
CA LEU A 113 8.44 6.95 -20.54
C LEU A 113 7.80 7.97 -21.51
N ASN A 114 8.51 9.06 -21.84
CA ASN A 114 8.07 10.14 -22.73
C ASN A 114 6.72 10.78 -22.34
N LEU A 115 6.41 10.79 -21.04
CA LEU A 115 5.20 11.40 -20.50
C LEU A 115 5.22 12.92 -20.70
N SER A 116 4.30 13.41 -21.53
CA SER A 116 3.96 14.84 -21.63
C SER A 116 2.81 15.18 -20.69
N GLY A 117 2.71 16.46 -20.34
CA GLY A 117 1.61 17.00 -19.55
C GLY A 117 1.19 18.37 -20.08
N SER A 118 0.01 18.82 -19.68
CA SER A 118 -0.49 20.15 -19.93
C SER A 118 -0.56 20.94 -18.63
N VAL A 119 -0.15 22.21 -18.67
CA VAL A 119 -0.26 23.13 -17.53
C VAL A 119 -1.49 24.01 -17.72
N SER A 120 -2.30 24.13 -16.68
CA SER A 120 -3.37 25.11 -16.58
C SER A 120 -3.25 25.82 -15.23
N GLY A 121 -2.75 27.06 -15.25
CA GLY A 121 -2.38 27.83 -14.08
C GLY A 121 -1.50 27.03 -13.10
N SER A 122 -2.02 26.78 -11.90
CA SER A 122 -1.33 26.07 -10.82
C SER A 122 -1.34 24.53 -10.91
N THR A 123 -1.91 23.95 -11.97
CA THR A 123 -2.09 22.50 -12.12
C THR A 123 -1.38 21.93 -13.34
N LEU A 124 -0.62 20.85 -13.15
CA LEU A 124 -0.05 20.00 -14.19
C LEU A 124 -0.88 18.72 -14.33
N THR A 125 -1.45 18.50 -15.51
CA THR A 125 -2.24 17.30 -15.84
C THR A 125 -1.51 16.43 -16.86
N PHE A 126 -1.37 15.13 -16.59
CA PHE A 126 -0.75 14.16 -17.50
C PHE A 126 -1.39 12.77 -17.37
N THR A 127 -1.19 11.89 -18.34
CA THR A 127 -1.83 10.56 -18.35
C THR A 127 -0.79 9.45 -18.37
N VAL A 128 -0.92 8.49 -17.45
CA VAL A 128 -0.14 7.23 -17.41
C VAL A 128 -0.96 6.05 -17.92
N ARG A 129 -0.28 4.96 -18.29
CA ARG A 129 -0.89 3.71 -18.80
C ARG A 129 -0.61 2.48 -17.93
N HIS A 130 0.25 2.63 -16.93
CA HIS A 130 0.79 1.55 -16.11
C HIS A 130 1.03 2.05 -14.67
N ASP A 131 1.29 1.09 -13.80
CA ASP A 131 1.90 1.17 -12.48
C ASP A 131 3.35 1.68 -12.56
N ASP A 132 3.51 2.96 -12.93
CA ASP A 132 4.80 3.65 -13.03
C ASP A 132 5.16 4.42 -11.75
N TYR A 133 6.40 4.21 -11.28
CA TYR A 133 7.00 5.00 -10.20
C TYR A 133 7.59 6.30 -10.76
N LEU A 134 6.97 7.43 -10.45
CA LEU A 134 7.27 8.73 -11.03
C LEU A 134 7.89 9.72 -10.05
N ILE A 135 8.70 10.64 -10.58
CA ILE A 135 9.15 11.85 -9.88
C ILE A 135 8.71 13.06 -10.70
N VAL A 136 7.82 13.87 -10.13
CA VAL A 136 7.36 15.15 -10.66
C VAL A 136 8.11 16.28 -9.95
N LYS A 137 8.51 17.30 -10.71
CA LYS A 137 9.12 18.53 -10.18
C LYS A 137 8.40 19.74 -10.77
N LEU A 138 7.97 20.68 -9.93
CA LEU A 138 7.39 21.97 -10.34
C LEU A 138 8.23 23.12 -9.75
N ASP A 139 8.70 24.06 -10.56
CA ASP A 139 9.27 25.35 -10.12
C ASP A 139 10.27 25.34 -8.94
N GLY A 140 11.14 24.32 -8.87
CA GLY A 140 12.15 24.19 -7.80
C GLY A 140 11.60 23.81 -6.42
N ARG A 141 10.31 23.49 -6.31
CA ARG A 141 9.66 22.93 -5.10
C ARG A 141 10.23 21.54 -4.75
N PRO A 142 9.97 20.99 -3.54
CA PRO A 142 10.34 19.62 -3.19
C PRO A 142 9.91 18.62 -4.26
N ASN A 143 10.69 17.56 -4.50
CA ASN A 143 10.31 16.56 -5.50
C ASN A 143 9.03 15.84 -5.05
N LEU A 144 8.02 15.70 -5.92
CA LEU A 144 6.86 14.84 -5.65
C LEU A 144 7.13 13.45 -6.22
N VAL A 145 7.23 12.46 -5.35
CA VAL A 145 7.25 11.04 -5.71
C VAL A 145 5.81 10.54 -5.82
N ILE A 146 5.48 9.84 -6.90
CA ILE A 146 4.20 9.13 -7.05
C ILE A 146 4.55 7.65 -7.23
N ALA A 147 4.26 6.85 -6.21
CA ALA A 147 4.32 5.39 -6.30
C ALA A 147 2.93 4.89 -6.70
N ALA A 148 2.76 4.57 -7.98
CA ALA A 148 1.58 3.87 -8.48
C ALA A 148 1.92 2.38 -8.57
N ASP A 149 1.40 1.59 -7.64
CA ASP A 149 1.54 0.14 -7.61
C ASP A 149 0.50 -0.54 -8.51
N PRO A 150 0.71 -1.81 -8.94
CA PRO A 150 -0.33 -2.59 -9.58
C PRO A 150 -1.44 -2.93 -8.56
N ALA A 151 -2.68 -3.06 -9.04
CA ALA A 151 -3.81 -3.48 -8.22
C ALA A 151 -3.55 -4.85 -7.54
N GLU A 152 -3.66 -4.89 -6.21
CA GLU A 152 -3.41 -6.06 -5.38
C GLU A 152 -4.44 -7.18 -5.67
N SER A 153 -4.00 -8.28 -6.30
CA SER A 153 -4.83 -9.46 -6.56
C SER A 153 -4.90 -10.43 -5.38
N ASP A 154 -3.77 -10.61 -4.68
CA ASP A 154 -3.53 -11.75 -3.79
C ASP A 154 -3.68 -11.38 -2.30
N ARG A 155 -4.60 -10.44 -2.00
CA ARG A 155 -4.79 -9.90 -0.64
C ARG A 155 -5.22 -11.00 0.34
N PRO A 156 -4.50 -11.21 1.46
CA PRO A 156 -4.91 -12.19 2.47
C PRO A 156 -6.29 -11.89 3.06
N SER A 157 -7.10 -12.93 3.24
CA SER A 157 -8.40 -12.82 3.91
C SER A 157 -8.23 -12.33 5.36
N THR A 158 -9.22 -11.59 5.87
CA THR A 158 -9.13 -10.95 7.21
C THR A 158 -9.35 -11.94 8.37
N SER A 159 -9.81 -13.15 8.06
CA SER A 159 -10.12 -14.26 8.96
C SER A 159 -10.15 -15.58 8.18
N GLY A 160 -9.78 -16.69 8.81
CA GLY A 160 -9.85 -18.04 8.23
C GLY A 160 -8.92 -19.03 8.92
N THR A 161 -8.96 -20.29 8.50
CA THR A 161 -8.04 -21.32 9.03
C THR A 161 -6.59 -20.95 8.71
N GLY A 162 -5.75 -20.87 9.74
CA GLY A 162 -4.35 -20.45 9.60
C GLY A 162 -4.12 -18.94 9.49
N ILE A 163 -5.17 -18.12 9.65
CA ILE A 163 -5.09 -16.65 9.62
C ILE A 163 -5.27 -16.10 11.04
N PHE A 164 -4.27 -15.35 11.49
CA PHE A 164 -4.14 -14.83 12.85
C PHE A 164 -4.23 -13.31 12.83
N ASN A 165 -5.46 -12.80 12.94
CA ASN A 165 -5.76 -11.37 12.94
C ASN A 165 -5.39 -10.76 14.30
N VAL A 166 -4.44 -9.83 14.32
CA VAL A 166 -3.89 -9.25 15.57
C VAL A 166 -4.91 -8.48 16.40
N ARG A 167 -6.01 -8.00 15.80
CA ARG A 167 -7.07 -7.28 16.53
C ARG A 167 -8.08 -8.22 17.21
N SER A 168 -8.09 -9.50 16.86
CA SER A 168 -8.99 -10.51 17.42
C SER A 168 -8.44 -11.13 18.70
N THR A 169 -9.32 -11.72 19.51
CA THR A 169 -8.96 -12.67 20.58
C THR A 169 -8.05 -13.78 20.03
N PRO A 170 -6.94 -14.15 20.71
CA PRO A 170 -6.50 -13.72 22.04
C PRO A 170 -5.57 -12.48 22.05
N TYR A 171 -5.26 -11.90 20.89
CA TYR A 171 -4.21 -10.87 20.76
C TYR A 171 -4.71 -9.46 21.09
N ASN A 172 -5.94 -9.12 20.67
CA ASN A 172 -6.67 -7.90 21.04
C ASN A 172 -5.92 -6.57 20.80
N VAL A 173 -4.97 -6.55 19.88
CA VAL A 173 -4.14 -5.38 19.57
C VAL A 173 -5.00 -4.21 19.08
N GLN A 174 -4.76 -3.00 19.60
CA GLN A 174 -5.43 -1.80 19.14
C GLN A 174 -4.45 -0.87 18.43
N PRO A 175 -4.80 -0.33 17.24
CA PRO A 175 -4.00 0.70 16.59
C PRO A 175 -4.16 2.06 17.27
N ASN A 176 -3.22 2.95 17.01
CA ASN A 176 -3.25 4.39 17.29
C ASN A 176 -3.26 4.78 18.79
N THR A 177 -3.09 3.85 19.74
CA THR A 177 -3.02 4.20 21.18
C THR A 177 -1.64 4.74 21.59
N GLY A 178 -0.60 4.41 20.84
CA GLY A 178 0.80 4.68 21.18
C GLY A 178 1.47 3.56 22.01
N ASP A 179 0.70 2.63 22.58
CA ASP A 179 1.23 1.57 23.46
C ASP A 179 1.97 0.46 22.70
N TYR A 180 3.02 -0.06 23.32
CA TYR A 180 3.82 -1.17 22.78
C TYR A 180 3.02 -2.48 22.73
N SER A 181 2.52 -2.83 21.54
CA SER A 181 1.75 -4.05 21.28
C SER A 181 2.64 -5.28 20.97
N THR A 182 3.94 -5.19 21.26
CA THR A 182 4.98 -6.11 20.77
C THR A 182 4.73 -7.55 21.20
N THR A 183 4.37 -7.77 22.47
CA THR A 183 4.12 -9.11 23.02
C THR A 183 2.93 -9.80 22.34
N ALA A 184 1.87 -9.07 22.03
CA ALA A 184 0.67 -9.61 21.38
C ALA A 184 0.90 -9.92 19.89
N VAL A 185 1.62 -9.04 19.17
CA VAL A 185 1.99 -9.28 17.76
C VAL A 185 3.03 -10.41 17.63
N GLN A 186 4.03 -10.47 18.53
CA GLN A 186 4.98 -11.58 18.59
C GLN A 186 4.27 -12.91 18.86
N ARG A 187 3.30 -12.93 19.78
CA ARG A 187 2.47 -14.12 20.02
C ARG A 187 1.73 -14.56 18.75
N ALA A 188 1.13 -13.63 18.00
CA ALA A 188 0.46 -13.96 16.74
C ALA A 188 1.42 -14.55 15.70
N LEU A 189 2.66 -14.07 15.62
CA LEU A 189 3.72 -14.64 14.78
C LEU A 189 4.13 -16.05 15.21
N ASP A 190 4.25 -16.29 16.52
CA ASP A 190 4.60 -17.60 17.07
C ASP A 190 3.47 -18.64 16.88
N ASP A 191 2.22 -18.25 17.16
CA ASP A 191 1.03 -19.08 16.95
C ASP A 191 0.81 -19.39 15.44
N ALA A 192 1.07 -18.41 14.54
CA ALA A 192 1.05 -18.62 13.09
C ALA A 192 2.15 -19.56 12.59
N ALA A 193 3.38 -19.43 13.11
CA ALA A 193 4.49 -20.32 12.76
C ALA A 193 4.27 -21.75 13.28
N ALA A 194 3.67 -21.90 14.47
CA ALA A 194 3.28 -23.19 15.02
C ALA A 194 2.19 -23.86 14.16
N TRP A 195 1.16 -23.12 13.75
CA TRP A 195 0.13 -23.63 12.84
C TRP A 195 0.72 -24.06 11.49
N GLY A 196 1.57 -23.24 10.86
CA GLY A 196 2.22 -23.58 9.60
C GLY A 196 3.06 -24.86 9.70
N SER A 197 3.84 -24.99 10.77
CA SER A 197 4.64 -26.18 11.06
C SER A 197 3.81 -27.45 11.28
N ALA A 198 2.61 -27.33 11.85
CA ALA A 198 1.70 -28.45 12.09
C ALA A 198 0.93 -28.88 10.83
N ASN A 199 0.62 -27.94 9.92
CA ASN A 199 -0.24 -28.16 8.75
C ASN A 199 0.55 -28.25 7.42
N GLY A 200 1.88 -28.17 7.45
CA GLY A 200 2.74 -28.30 6.27
C GLY A 200 2.79 -27.06 5.37
N GLY A 201 2.47 -25.88 5.90
CA GLY A 201 2.35 -24.63 5.15
C GLY A 201 2.88 -23.41 5.91
N GLN A 202 2.30 -22.24 5.64
CA GLN A 202 2.56 -20.98 6.34
C GLN A 202 1.26 -20.48 6.99
N GLY A 203 1.32 -20.13 8.28
CA GLY A 203 0.27 -19.33 8.90
C GLY A 203 0.47 -17.85 8.53
N ILE A 204 -0.64 -17.13 8.38
CA ILE A 204 -0.65 -15.70 8.01
C ILE A 204 -0.97 -14.89 9.26
N VAL A 205 -0.14 -13.91 9.60
CA VAL A 205 -0.53 -12.87 10.57
C VAL A 205 -1.18 -11.72 9.80
N TYR A 206 -2.46 -11.46 10.08
CA TYR A 206 -3.18 -10.37 9.44
C TYR A 206 -3.17 -9.13 10.34
N VAL A 207 -2.69 -8.01 9.79
CA VAL A 207 -2.60 -6.71 10.48
C VAL A 207 -3.54 -5.72 9.78
N PRO A 208 -4.70 -5.38 10.37
CA PRO A 208 -5.60 -4.35 9.84
C PRO A 208 -4.94 -2.97 9.80
N ALA A 209 -5.42 -2.06 8.96
CA ALA A 209 -4.87 -0.71 8.85
C ALA A 209 -4.87 0.07 10.18
N GLY A 210 -3.78 0.78 10.45
CA GLY A 210 -3.56 1.58 11.67
C GLY A 210 -2.08 1.70 12.04
N VAL A 211 -1.75 2.57 12.99
CA VAL A 211 -0.40 2.69 13.56
C VAL A 211 -0.26 1.74 14.74
N TYR A 212 0.81 0.95 14.78
CA TYR A 212 1.09 0.03 15.88
C TYR A 212 2.49 0.30 16.43
N THR A 213 2.60 0.69 17.70
CA THR A 213 3.90 0.84 18.35
C THR A 213 4.46 -0.55 18.68
N LEU A 214 5.64 -0.86 18.14
CA LEU A 214 6.27 -2.17 18.24
C LEU A 214 7.76 -2.01 18.54
N GLY A 215 8.29 -2.89 19.41
CA GLY A 215 9.71 -3.14 19.53
C GLY A 215 10.17 -4.19 18.52
N ASN A 216 11.35 -4.78 18.77
CA ASN A 216 11.89 -5.84 17.91
C ASN A 216 10.96 -7.06 17.85
N LEU A 217 10.65 -7.52 16.64
CA LEU A 217 9.92 -8.76 16.37
C LEU A 217 10.86 -9.84 15.84
N TYR A 218 10.59 -11.09 16.18
CA TYR A 218 11.33 -12.28 15.75
C TYR A 218 10.52 -13.06 14.71
N LEU A 219 10.83 -12.83 13.44
CA LEU A 219 10.25 -13.57 12.31
C LEU A 219 10.92 -14.95 12.18
N ARG A 220 10.14 -16.04 12.27
CA ARG A 220 10.63 -17.41 12.11
C ARG A 220 10.63 -17.84 10.64
N SER A 221 11.77 -18.33 10.14
CA SER A 221 11.86 -18.90 8.79
C SER A 221 11.26 -20.31 8.71
N ASN A 222 10.31 -20.56 7.80
CA ASN A 222 9.64 -21.86 7.68
C ASN A 222 10.43 -22.86 6.80
N ARG A 223 11.42 -23.55 7.39
CA ARG A 223 12.00 -24.78 6.79
C ARG A 223 12.07 -25.92 7.80
N THR A 224 10.94 -26.60 8.00
CA THR A 224 10.84 -27.78 8.87
C THR A 224 11.05 -29.06 8.06
N THR A 225 12.26 -29.63 8.10
CA THR A 225 12.54 -30.92 7.47
C THR A 225 11.87 -32.05 8.27
N ALA A 226 10.77 -32.61 7.74
CA ALA A 226 10.00 -33.68 8.40
C ALA A 226 10.77 -35.02 8.42
N ARG A 227 11.72 -35.16 9.35
CA ARG A 227 12.47 -36.42 9.56
C ARG A 227 11.54 -37.50 10.12
N SER A 228 10.97 -38.29 9.21
CA SER A 228 10.04 -39.39 9.53
C SER A 228 10.54 -40.28 10.67
N ARG A 229 9.81 -40.28 11.79
CA ARG A 229 10.02 -41.24 12.88
C ARG A 229 9.43 -42.58 12.45
N SER A 230 10.24 -43.37 11.73
CA SER A 230 9.91 -44.75 11.39
C SER A 230 9.49 -45.52 12.65
N ARG A 231 8.20 -45.88 12.72
CA ARG A 231 7.66 -46.74 13.79
C ARG A 231 8.31 -48.11 13.65
N ARG A 232 9.30 -48.43 14.50
CA ARG A 232 9.75 -49.83 14.69
C ARG A 232 8.54 -50.66 15.13
N ARG A 233 7.94 -51.40 14.20
CA ARG A 233 6.84 -52.32 14.48
C ARG A 233 7.35 -53.36 15.47
N HIS A 234 6.66 -53.52 16.58
CA HIS A 234 7.02 -54.51 17.60
C HIS A 234 6.60 -55.89 17.09
N VAL A 235 7.57 -56.74 16.75
CA VAL A 235 7.33 -58.12 16.27
C VAL A 235 7.34 -59.05 17.50
N PRO A 236 6.24 -59.74 17.83
CA PRO A 236 6.18 -60.61 19.00
C PRO A 236 6.85 -61.97 18.71
N LEU A 237 8.09 -62.16 19.15
CA LEU A 237 8.73 -63.48 19.13
C LEU A 237 8.09 -64.39 20.21
N LYS A 238 7.59 -65.55 19.80
CA LYS A 238 6.76 -66.43 20.64
C LYS A 238 7.48 -67.75 20.98
N ARG A 239 7.83 -67.92 22.27
CA ARG A 239 8.49 -69.12 22.88
C ARG A 239 9.98 -69.27 22.48
N ARG A 240 10.85 -69.97 23.23
CA ARG A 240 10.68 -70.91 24.38
C ARG A 240 11.65 -70.61 25.56
N SER A 241 11.33 -71.19 26.71
CA SER A 241 12.19 -71.45 27.89
C SER A 241 11.47 -72.48 28.79
N PRO A 242 12.07 -73.12 29.82
CA PRO A 242 13.42 -72.92 30.38
C PRO A 242 14.28 -74.20 30.53
N ALA A 243 15.59 -74.06 30.83
CA ALA A 243 16.40 -75.14 31.44
C ALA A 243 17.64 -74.63 32.24
N ARG A 244 17.55 -74.78 33.58
CA ARG A 244 18.59 -74.81 34.63
C ARG A 244 20.09 -74.81 34.22
N ARG A 245 20.91 -73.99 34.91
CA ARG A 245 21.70 -74.40 36.11
C ARG A 245 22.28 -73.19 36.88
N ARG A 246 22.90 -73.44 38.04
CA ARG A 246 23.40 -72.46 39.04
C ARG A 246 24.89 -72.16 38.88
N ALA A 247 25.34 -70.95 39.22
CA ALA A 247 26.48 -70.72 40.13
C ALA A 247 26.65 -69.23 40.53
N SER A 248 27.15 -69.01 41.75
CA SER A 248 27.72 -67.79 42.36
C SER A 248 28.61 -68.28 43.53
N PRO A 249 29.39 -67.47 44.29
CA PRO A 249 29.61 -66.02 44.25
C PRO A 249 31.13 -65.64 44.32
N VAL A 250 31.47 -64.44 44.87
CA VAL A 250 32.68 -64.04 45.66
C VAL A 250 33.37 -62.73 45.19
N VAL A 251 33.33 -61.71 46.07
CA VAL A 251 34.33 -60.64 46.46
C VAL A 251 35.22 -59.98 45.38
N GLY A 252 35.49 -58.65 45.40
CA GLY A 252 35.04 -57.55 46.26
C GLY A 252 36.12 -56.44 46.47
N ALA A 253 35.76 -55.34 47.17
CA ALA A 253 36.66 -54.27 47.69
C ALA A 253 37.44 -53.38 46.67
N ALA A 254 38.07 -52.25 47.03
CA ALA A 254 37.70 -51.12 47.92
C ALA A 254 38.66 -49.90 47.74
N GLY A 255 38.19 -48.68 48.00
CA GLY A 255 39.03 -47.46 48.18
C GLY A 255 39.59 -46.80 46.90
N GLY A 256 40.08 -45.55 46.93
CA GLY A 256 40.01 -44.55 48.02
C GLY A 256 40.90 -43.31 47.80
N GLY A 257 40.35 -42.10 48.04
CA GLY A 257 41.07 -40.81 48.02
C GLY A 257 41.42 -40.24 46.62
N GLY A 258 41.61 -38.94 46.41
CA GLY A 258 41.31 -37.78 47.28
C GLY A 258 42.38 -36.68 47.24
N ARG A 259 41.99 -35.41 46.95
CA ARG A 259 42.65 -34.15 47.37
C ARG A 259 41.84 -32.91 46.93
N HIS A 260 41.96 -31.82 47.70
CA HIS A 260 41.40 -30.48 47.39
C HIS A 260 42.44 -29.61 46.64
N PRO A 261 42.41 -28.26 46.66
CA PRO A 261 41.81 -27.48 45.59
C PRO A 261 42.78 -26.44 44.97
N VAL A 262 42.36 -25.74 43.91
CA VAL A 262 43.00 -24.47 43.52
C VAL A 262 41.94 -23.38 43.38
N SER A 263 42.12 -22.29 44.12
CA SER A 263 41.36 -21.05 43.99
C SER A 263 42.14 -20.06 43.13
N THR A 264 41.46 -19.39 42.19
CA THR A 264 41.96 -18.14 41.61
C THR A 264 40.84 -17.11 41.63
N ARG A 265 41.17 -15.85 41.98
CA ARG A 265 40.22 -14.84 42.44
C ARG A 265 40.39 -13.53 41.66
N ALA A 266 39.26 -12.85 41.43
CA ALA A 266 39.11 -11.41 41.17
C ALA A 266 39.79 -10.77 39.93
N ARG A 267 38.97 -10.05 39.16
CA ARG A 267 38.95 -8.57 38.97
C ARG A 267 37.74 -8.25 38.07
N SER A 268 36.73 -7.47 38.43
CA SER A 268 36.71 -6.14 39.08
C SER A 268 37.43 -5.06 38.28
N ARG A 269 36.66 -4.32 37.48
CA ARG A 269 36.90 -2.91 37.10
C ARG A 269 35.57 -2.16 37.15
N ARG A 270 35.58 -0.99 37.81
CA ARG A 270 34.53 0.04 37.73
C ARG A 270 35.00 1.14 36.78
N CYS A 271 34.09 1.89 36.17
CA CYS A 271 34.38 3.18 35.52
C CYS A 271 33.41 4.28 36.02
N ARG A 272 33.81 5.55 35.89
CA ARG A 272 33.13 6.74 36.40
C ARG A 272 33.43 7.97 35.50
N THR A 273 32.62 9.02 35.42
CA THR A 273 31.26 9.20 35.99
C THR A 273 30.19 9.16 34.89
N ALA A 274 29.57 10.23 34.35
CA ALA A 274 29.49 11.65 34.69
C ALA A 274 28.17 12.25 34.15
N GLY A 275 27.75 13.40 34.70
CA GLY A 275 26.72 14.27 34.10
C GLY A 275 27.37 15.46 33.37
N PRO A 276 26.66 16.60 33.12
CA PRO A 276 25.53 17.11 33.90
C PRO A 276 24.24 17.35 33.08
N ALA A 277 23.25 17.99 33.72
CA ALA A 277 21.91 18.25 33.17
C ALA A 277 21.82 19.56 32.35
N GLY A 278 20.80 19.65 31.49
CA GLY A 278 20.34 20.89 30.86
C GLY A 278 18.88 21.16 31.21
N THR A 279 18.58 22.34 31.74
CA THR A 279 17.23 22.71 32.22
C THR A 279 16.40 23.34 31.10
N ALA A 280 15.23 22.77 30.80
CA ALA A 280 14.23 23.38 29.92
C ALA A 280 13.07 23.96 30.76
N ARG A 281 12.61 25.16 30.40
CA ARG A 281 11.46 25.83 31.05
C ARG A 281 10.14 25.23 30.55
N ALA A 282 9.13 25.23 31.41
CA ALA A 282 7.74 25.15 30.97
C ALA A 282 7.24 26.55 30.59
N GLU A 283 6.48 26.65 29.50
CA GLU A 283 5.70 27.84 29.14
C GLU A 283 4.19 27.52 29.25
N PRO A 284 3.34 28.52 29.53
CA PRO A 284 1.96 28.28 29.95
C PRO A 284 1.01 27.91 28.80
N VAL A 285 0.03 27.06 29.12
CA VAL A 285 -1.06 26.68 28.21
C VAL A 285 -2.09 27.84 28.11
N PRO A 286 -2.45 28.32 26.91
CA PRO A 286 -3.51 29.30 26.74
C PRO A 286 -4.88 28.66 27.02
N THR A 287 -5.69 29.32 27.84
CA THR A 287 -7.04 28.84 28.20
C THR A 287 -8.03 29.18 27.09
N LEU A 288 -8.71 28.17 26.53
CA LEU A 288 -9.87 28.38 25.67
C LEU A 288 -11.13 28.59 26.53
N GLY A 289 -11.80 29.72 26.31
CA GLY A 289 -13.13 29.99 26.88
C GLY A 289 -14.24 29.18 26.18
N PRO A 290 -15.45 29.12 26.78
CA PRO A 290 -16.58 28.39 26.21
C PRO A 290 -17.11 29.05 24.94
N ALA A 291 -17.71 28.24 24.06
CA ALA A 291 -18.52 28.72 22.95
C ALA A 291 -19.94 29.06 23.43
N GLU A 292 -20.53 30.11 22.88
CA GLU A 292 -21.96 30.39 22.95
C GLU A 292 -22.57 30.37 21.54
N GLN A 293 -23.76 29.75 21.46
CA GLN A 293 -24.81 29.91 20.45
C GLN A 293 -24.44 29.56 19.00
#